data_AF-A0A2E9R1B6-F1
#
_entry.id   AF-A0A2E9R1B6-F1
#
_cell.length_a   1.000
_cell.length_b   1.000
_cell.length_c   1.000
_cell.angle_alpha   90.00
_cell.angle_beta   90.00
_cell.angle_gamma   90.00
#
_symmetry.space_group_name_H-M   'P 1'
#
loop_
_entity.id
_entity.type
_entity.pdbx_description
1 polymer ?
#
loop_
_entity_poly.entity_id
_entity_poly.type
_entity_poly.pdbx_seq_one_letter_code
_entity_poly.pdbx_strand_id
1 'polypeptide(L)'
;MMKIPERVMEHFLTGGEQAPPTDVLAQKGQRWDNRYIIGELLGQGGMGVVYKCWDEWREKEIALKRLHPWLATESQALIRNELEALNTLQHEALVRTYDLGYQQETGEWYFTMEYVEGEDLEATLCRAKEHETLPLFPSVRWLGWLEALCDALSYTHQKGWLHRDLKPSNIMLLRDGSIKLLDFGIALPGQHTTPSGQPTGTAYYMSPEQLEGKGQLTPASDIYALGVIVYRLLTGRLPMGRLQGPWSDLKKAGWTPDFPKEVDEWVLKALETAPRDRYQDIETFWAACQALPFSKVETQTEELRQSPPHPPKNTLFHIDTDKGRLFAHTLFAQGELSTLYKGTYETQDETKDMVIKIVDEIEDNDLMADEIRVYTLLQMDEKDRSQHIPLLSGHFQLPDGRQGLYQPYIDAHNLEYVRQIYPQGVPLEHVIWIFRRCLSVIGYAHHKGIIHGNIDPTHILVRGYDHNVFLLDWSYAIVEPARTGQGFKCWNALYSAPEVKQRKPPVPGSDLYSLARCVIYLLGGDVEAEECPAHVDERFERFLGFFLRKSPLQRARDAWEMYHQLGKLRKEIFGKHKFIPFPIDQHTH
;
A
#
# COMPACT_ATOMS: atom_id res chain seq x y z
N MET A 1 26.29 18.45 -24.89
CA MET A 1 26.70 19.06 -23.60
C MET A 1 25.49 19.81 -23.10
N MET A 2 24.78 19.29 -22.10
CA MET A 2 23.56 19.91 -21.57
C MET A 2 23.96 21.23 -20.92
N LYS A 3 23.76 22.32 -21.64
CA LYS A 3 23.60 23.65 -21.06
C LYS A 3 22.10 23.86 -21.01
N ILE A 4 21.50 23.74 -19.83
CA ILE A 4 20.33 24.57 -19.54
C ILE A 4 20.81 25.99 -19.85
N PRO A 5 20.25 26.71 -20.84
CA PRO A 5 20.83 27.98 -21.25
C PRO A 5 20.93 28.92 -20.05
N GLU A 6 22.12 29.42 -19.71
CA GLU A 6 22.33 30.38 -18.60
C GLU A 6 21.40 31.60 -18.73
N ARG A 7 21.02 31.94 -19.97
CA ARG A 7 20.04 32.99 -20.29
C ARG A 7 18.63 32.75 -19.74
N VAL A 8 18.25 31.50 -19.52
CA VAL A 8 16.95 31.13 -18.94
C VAL A 8 16.98 31.38 -17.44
N MET A 9 18.06 31.06 -16.71
CA MET A 9 18.19 31.36 -15.28
C MET A 9 18.38 32.86 -14.96
N GLU A 10 19.08 33.62 -15.79
CA GLU A 10 19.32 35.06 -15.53
C GLU A 10 18.05 35.92 -15.66
N HIS A 11 17.08 35.52 -16.49
CA HIS A 11 15.78 36.21 -16.59
C HIS A 11 14.86 35.94 -15.38
N PHE A 12 15.15 34.91 -14.57
CA PHE A 12 14.35 34.54 -13.39
C PHE A 12 14.83 35.19 -12.07
N LEU A 13 15.93 35.94 -12.09
CA LEU A 13 16.54 36.54 -10.89
C LEU A 13 16.35 38.06 -10.79
N THR A 14 15.71 38.71 -11.75
CA THR A 14 15.54 40.17 -11.78
C THR A 14 14.10 40.58 -12.05
N GLY A 15 13.25 40.50 -11.02
CA GLY A 15 11.88 41.03 -11.07
C GLY A 15 11.34 41.27 -9.68
N GLY A 16 11.30 42.55 -9.26
CA GLY A 16 10.79 42.98 -7.97
C GLY A 16 9.26 42.98 -7.87
N GLU A 17 8.80 42.61 -6.67
CA GLU A 17 7.52 42.85 -5.98
C GLU A 17 6.22 43.08 -6.78
N GLN A 18 5.28 42.14 -6.65
CA GLN A 18 3.93 42.32 -6.07
C GLN A 18 3.27 40.93 -5.88
N ALA A 19 2.80 40.61 -4.67
CA ALA A 19 2.05 39.37 -4.40
C ALA A 19 0.61 39.49 -4.94
N PRO A 20 0.03 38.43 -5.55
CA PRO A 20 -1.36 38.47 -6.02
C PRO A 20 -2.35 38.58 -4.85
N PRO A 21 -3.61 39.01 -5.10
CA PRO A 21 -4.60 39.21 -4.06
C PRO A 21 -4.87 37.88 -3.34
N THR A 22 -4.90 37.90 -2.01
CA THR A 22 -5.18 36.73 -1.18
C THR A 22 -6.55 36.15 -1.53
N ASP A 23 -6.62 34.92 -2.06
CA ASP A 23 -7.90 34.21 -2.18
C ASP A 23 -8.55 34.14 -0.80
N VAL A 24 -9.80 34.58 -0.69
CA VAL A 24 -10.57 34.37 0.54
C VAL A 24 -10.86 32.88 0.65
N LEU A 25 -10.13 32.21 1.56
CA LEU A 25 -10.32 30.79 1.84
C LEU A 25 -11.74 30.57 2.41
N ALA A 26 -12.42 29.54 1.90
CA ALA A 26 -13.70 29.13 2.42
C ALA A 26 -13.56 28.65 3.87
N GLN A 27 -14.50 29.03 4.73
CA GLN A 27 -14.46 28.64 6.13
C GLN A 27 -14.98 27.22 6.33
N LYS A 28 -14.38 26.49 7.26
CA LYS A 28 -14.87 25.17 7.63
C LYS A 28 -16.30 25.25 8.15
N GLY A 29 -17.17 24.38 7.64
CA GLY A 29 -18.61 24.38 7.93
C GLY A 29 -19.43 25.31 7.02
N GLN A 30 -18.78 26.14 6.20
CA GLN A 30 -19.45 26.90 5.15
C GLN A 30 -20.07 25.93 4.15
N ARG A 31 -21.30 26.22 3.71
CA ARG A 31 -21.96 25.49 2.63
C ARG A 31 -21.61 26.17 1.31
N TRP A 32 -21.03 25.41 0.38
CA TRP A 32 -20.69 25.82 -0.97
C TRP A 32 -21.74 25.32 -1.96
N ASP A 33 -22.17 26.19 -2.88
CA ASP A 33 -23.21 25.91 -3.88
C ASP A 33 -24.46 25.21 -3.30
N ASN A 34 -24.89 25.62 -2.10
CA ASN A 34 -26.04 25.06 -1.38
C ASN A 34 -26.02 23.53 -1.19
N ARG A 35 -24.84 22.88 -1.27
CA ARG A 35 -24.74 21.41 -1.26
C ARG A 35 -23.50 20.85 -0.58
N TYR A 36 -22.35 21.48 -0.76
CA TYR A 36 -21.08 20.92 -0.30
C TYR A 36 -20.67 21.60 1.00
N ILE A 37 -20.61 20.83 2.09
CA ILE A 37 -20.15 21.37 3.37
C ILE A 37 -18.61 21.34 3.37
N ILE A 38 -18.00 22.52 3.36
CA ILE A 38 -16.55 22.69 3.36
C ILE A 38 -15.96 22.13 4.66
N GLY A 39 -15.00 21.23 4.53
CA GLY A 39 -14.30 20.60 5.64
C GLY A 39 -12.87 21.13 5.79
N GLU A 40 -11.90 20.24 5.58
CA GLU A 40 -10.48 20.55 5.73
C GLU A 40 -9.89 21.07 4.43
N LEU A 41 -8.95 22.03 4.52
CA LEU A 41 -8.11 22.40 3.39
C LEU A 41 -7.14 21.24 3.12
N LEU A 42 -7.20 20.67 1.92
CA LEU A 42 -6.32 19.57 1.48
C LEU A 42 -5.06 20.11 0.79
N GLY A 43 -5.17 21.23 0.06
CA GLY A 43 -4.04 21.83 -0.61
C GLY A 43 -4.39 23.16 -1.27
N GLN A 44 -3.37 23.98 -1.51
CA GLN A 44 -3.45 25.23 -2.26
C GLN A 44 -2.27 25.27 -3.24
N GLY A 45 -2.54 25.55 -4.51
CA GLY A 45 -1.52 25.56 -5.56
C GLY A 45 -1.85 26.55 -6.66
N GLY A 46 -1.03 26.61 -7.71
CA GLY A 46 -1.13 27.65 -8.75
C GLY A 46 -2.45 27.67 -9.53
N MET A 47 -3.22 26.57 -9.53
CA MET A 47 -4.51 26.47 -10.23
C MET A 47 -5.73 26.60 -9.33
N GLY A 48 -5.56 26.57 -8.00
CA GLY A 48 -6.71 26.61 -7.12
C GLY A 48 -6.47 26.09 -5.71
N VAL A 49 -7.59 25.95 -5.01
CA VAL A 49 -7.65 25.51 -3.62
C VAL A 49 -8.53 24.27 -3.52
N VAL A 50 -8.04 23.22 -2.87
CA VAL A 50 -8.72 21.92 -2.73
C VAL A 50 -9.18 21.73 -1.29
N TYR A 51 -10.44 21.40 -1.11
CA TYR A 51 -11.06 21.13 0.18
C TYR A 51 -11.63 19.73 0.25
N LYS A 52 -11.47 19.05 1.39
CA LYS A 52 -12.28 17.91 1.76
C LYS A 52 -13.67 18.41 2.12
N CYS A 53 -14.71 17.88 1.49
CA CYS A 53 -16.09 18.31 1.69
C CYS A 53 -17.02 17.12 1.93
N TRP A 54 -18.14 17.38 2.59
CA TRP A 54 -19.26 16.44 2.63
C TRP A 54 -20.27 16.82 1.53
N ASP A 55 -20.53 15.91 0.59
CA ASP A 55 -21.58 16.07 -0.42
C ASP A 55 -22.91 15.61 0.19
N GLU A 56 -23.79 16.57 0.51
CA GLU A 56 -25.07 16.28 1.16
C GLU A 56 -26.00 15.40 0.32
N TRP A 57 -25.88 15.43 -1.01
CA TRP A 57 -26.76 14.64 -1.89
C TRP A 57 -26.28 13.21 -2.07
N ARG A 58 -24.95 13.00 -2.04
CA ARG A 58 -24.35 11.65 -2.17
C ARG A 58 -24.06 11.00 -0.82
N GLU A 59 -24.25 11.74 0.28
CA GLU A 59 -23.95 11.32 1.65
C GLU A 59 -22.55 10.72 1.79
N LYS A 60 -21.56 11.39 1.18
CA LYS A 60 -20.16 10.92 1.19
C LYS A 60 -19.15 12.06 1.23
N GLU A 61 -17.94 11.71 1.66
CA GLU A 61 -16.79 12.60 1.57
C GLU A 61 -16.28 12.70 0.13
N ILE A 62 -15.96 13.91 -0.31
CA ILE A 62 -15.43 14.25 -1.63
C ILE A 62 -14.30 15.27 -1.51
N ALA A 63 -13.52 15.45 -2.56
CA ALA A 63 -12.66 16.60 -2.72
C ALA A 63 -13.34 17.63 -3.64
N LEU A 64 -13.28 18.91 -3.28
CA LEU A 64 -13.79 20.03 -4.06
C LEU A 64 -12.62 20.96 -4.37
N LYS A 65 -12.32 21.14 -5.65
CA LYS A 65 -11.27 22.07 -6.10
C LYS A 65 -11.92 23.33 -6.66
N ARG A 66 -11.66 24.46 -6.01
CA ARG A 66 -11.99 25.81 -6.48
C ARG A 66 -10.86 26.30 -7.37
N LEU A 67 -11.18 26.73 -8.58
CA LEU A 67 -10.23 27.33 -9.50
C LEU A 67 -10.12 28.83 -9.22
N HIS A 68 -8.91 29.35 -9.32
CA HIS A 68 -8.67 30.77 -9.11
C HIS A 68 -9.38 31.64 -10.15
N PRO A 69 -9.94 32.80 -9.77
CA PRO A 69 -10.67 33.69 -10.69
C PRO A 69 -9.88 34.12 -11.94
N TRP A 70 -8.56 34.31 -11.81
CA TRP A 70 -7.71 34.73 -12.93
C TRP A 70 -7.45 33.65 -13.97
N LEU A 71 -7.84 32.39 -13.71
CA LEU A 71 -7.86 31.36 -14.75
C LEU A 71 -9.01 31.60 -15.73
N ALA A 72 -10.11 32.21 -15.26
CA ALA A 72 -11.33 32.41 -16.04
C ALA A 72 -11.27 33.61 -17.00
N THR A 73 -10.22 34.44 -16.96
CA THR A 73 -10.20 35.74 -17.64
C THR A 73 -10.00 35.70 -19.15
N GLU A 74 -9.50 34.61 -19.75
CA GLU A 74 -9.29 34.55 -21.20
C GLU A 74 -10.24 33.58 -21.94
N SER A 75 -10.86 32.59 -21.30
CA SER A 75 -11.91 31.77 -21.95
C SER A 75 -12.67 30.84 -21.00
N GLN A 76 -13.75 31.33 -20.38
CA GLN A 76 -14.66 30.50 -19.57
C GLN A 76 -15.21 29.27 -20.34
N ALA A 77 -15.40 29.42 -21.66
CA ALA A 77 -15.85 28.33 -22.52
C ALA A 77 -14.81 27.20 -22.64
N LEU A 78 -13.52 27.52 -22.70
CA LEU A 78 -12.45 26.50 -22.72
C LEU A 78 -12.40 25.74 -21.40
N ILE A 79 -12.40 26.44 -20.27
CA ILE A 79 -12.37 25.81 -18.93
C ILE A 79 -13.58 24.88 -18.75
N ARG A 80 -14.76 25.34 -19.16
CA ARG A 80 -15.97 24.51 -19.12
C ARG A 80 -15.82 23.26 -19.98
N ASN A 81 -15.35 23.40 -21.22
CA ASN A 81 -15.18 22.26 -22.13
C ASN A 81 -14.13 21.27 -21.60
N GLU A 82 -13.02 21.75 -21.03
CA GLU A 82 -11.99 20.89 -20.43
C GLU A 82 -12.56 20.14 -19.21
N LEU A 83 -13.25 20.83 -18.30
CA LEU A 83 -13.84 20.21 -17.11
C LEU A 83 -14.99 19.24 -17.43
N GLU A 84 -15.84 19.55 -18.42
CA GLU A 84 -16.90 18.64 -18.90
C GLU A 84 -16.29 17.36 -19.47
N ALA A 85 -15.21 17.48 -20.24
CA ALA A 85 -14.54 16.32 -20.80
C ALA A 85 -13.83 15.47 -19.73
N LEU A 86 -13.21 16.09 -18.72
CA LEU A 86 -12.65 15.37 -17.57
C LEU A 86 -13.70 14.51 -16.85
N ASN A 87 -14.94 14.98 -16.77
CA ASN A 87 -16.05 14.23 -16.17
C ASN A 87 -16.42 12.95 -16.95
N THR A 88 -16.00 12.84 -18.22
CA THR A 88 -16.23 11.65 -19.06
C THR A 88 -15.14 10.60 -18.93
N LEU A 89 -14.01 10.93 -18.31
CA LEU A 89 -12.90 10.01 -18.11
C LEU A 89 -13.20 9.10 -16.92
N GLN A 90 -13.16 7.80 -17.18
CA GLN A 90 -13.39 6.76 -16.18
C GLN A 90 -12.36 5.66 -16.37
N HIS A 91 -11.48 5.52 -15.40
CA HIS A 91 -10.40 4.55 -15.37
C HIS A 91 -10.02 4.31 -13.91
N GLU A 92 -9.54 3.10 -13.58
CA GLU A 92 -9.25 2.71 -12.19
C GLU A 92 -8.15 3.57 -11.56
N ALA A 93 -7.04 3.73 -12.28
CA ALA A 93 -5.91 4.56 -11.89
C ALA A 93 -6.14 6.07 -12.10
N LEU A 94 -7.37 6.52 -12.40
CA LEU A 94 -7.73 7.93 -12.48
C LEU A 94 -8.63 8.35 -11.31
N VAL A 95 -8.44 9.56 -10.82
CA VAL A 95 -9.40 10.14 -9.87
C VAL A 95 -10.73 10.37 -10.57
N ARG A 96 -11.82 9.91 -9.95
CA ARG A 96 -13.15 10.09 -10.53
C ARG A 96 -13.64 11.51 -10.27
N THR A 97 -13.92 12.26 -11.32
CA THR A 97 -14.65 13.53 -11.25
C THR A 97 -16.15 13.25 -11.12
N TYR A 98 -16.89 14.09 -10.38
CA TYR A 98 -18.31 13.93 -10.13
C TYR A 98 -19.14 15.05 -10.74
N ASP A 99 -18.89 16.29 -10.31
CA ASP A 99 -19.67 17.45 -10.75
C ASP A 99 -18.73 18.60 -11.13
N LEU A 100 -19.22 19.42 -12.06
CA LEU A 100 -18.64 20.71 -12.44
C LEU A 100 -19.67 21.79 -12.10
N GLY A 101 -19.22 22.89 -11.52
CA GLY A 101 -20.07 24.05 -11.27
C GLY A 101 -19.33 25.37 -11.40
N TYR A 102 -20.13 26.44 -11.48
CA TYR A 102 -19.67 27.81 -11.54
C TYR A 102 -20.41 28.61 -10.47
N GLN A 103 -19.66 29.15 -9.51
CA GLN A 103 -20.22 29.93 -8.42
C GLN A 103 -20.43 31.38 -8.89
N GLN A 104 -21.67 31.78 -9.07
CA GLN A 104 -22.04 33.10 -9.60
C GLN A 104 -21.61 34.25 -8.67
N GLU A 105 -21.63 34.03 -7.36
CA GLU A 105 -21.30 35.07 -6.36
C GLU A 105 -19.80 35.39 -6.32
N THR A 106 -18.94 34.38 -6.46
CA THR A 106 -17.48 34.54 -6.43
C THR A 106 -16.84 34.59 -7.82
N GLY A 107 -17.60 34.22 -8.86
CA GLY A 107 -17.11 34.13 -10.23
C GLY A 107 -16.14 32.97 -10.47
N GLU A 108 -16.12 31.98 -9.58
CA GLU A 108 -15.14 30.88 -9.58
C GLU A 108 -15.73 29.60 -10.16
N TRP A 109 -14.98 28.95 -11.06
CA TRP A 109 -15.24 27.56 -11.43
C TRP A 109 -14.80 26.63 -10.30
N TYR A 110 -15.54 25.56 -10.08
CA TYR A 110 -15.11 24.48 -9.21
C TYR A 110 -15.54 23.14 -9.79
N PHE A 111 -14.85 22.08 -9.37
CA PHE A 111 -15.27 20.73 -9.65
C PHE A 111 -15.10 19.86 -8.41
N THR A 112 -15.87 18.78 -8.37
CA THR A 112 -15.83 17.81 -7.29
C THR A 112 -15.31 16.48 -7.80
N MET A 113 -14.55 15.79 -6.96
CA MET A 113 -13.91 14.53 -7.30
C MET A 113 -13.87 13.59 -6.11
N GLU A 114 -13.54 12.34 -6.39
CA GLU A 114 -13.24 11.33 -5.38
C GLU A 114 -12.22 11.86 -4.38
N TYR A 115 -12.58 11.80 -3.09
CA TYR A 115 -11.60 11.99 -2.04
C TYR A 115 -10.77 10.70 -1.93
N VAL A 116 -9.50 10.78 -2.32
CA VAL A 116 -8.58 9.65 -2.28
C VAL A 116 -7.84 9.64 -0.95
N GLU A 117 -7.99 8.57 -0.17
CA GLU A 117 -7.18 8.35 1.03
C GLU A 117 -5.85 7.69 0.64
N GLY A 118 -4.77 8.45 0.73
CA GLY A 118 -3.43 7.98 0.42
C GLY A 118 -2.36 8.99 0.79
N GLU A 119 -1.12 8.70 0.41
CA GLU A 119 0.00 9.64 0.44
C GLU A 119 0.38 9.96 -1.02
N ASP A 120 0.61 11.23 -1.35
CA ASP A 120 1.11 11.57 -2.68
C ASP A 120 2.58 11.15 -2.84
N LEU A 121 2.98 10.82 -4.07
CA LEU A 121 4.31 10.29 -4.35
C LEU A 121 5.42 11.31 -4.02
N GLU A 122 5.14 12.61 -4.02
CA GLU A 122 6.12 13.62 -3.60
C GLU A 122 6.44 13.48 -2.10
N ALA A 123 5.43 13.35 -1.26
CA ALA A 123 5.60 13.10 0.17
C ALA A 123 6.36 11.79 0.43
N THR A 124 6.06 10.72 -0.31
CA THR A 124 6.79 9.45 -0.22
C THR A 124 8.25 9.59 -0.63
N LEU A 125 8.54 10.32 -1.71
CA LEU A 125 9.92 10.58 -2.18
C LEU A 125 10.72 11.42 -1.17
N CYS A 126 10.09 12.44 -0.57
CA CYS A 126 10.72 13.28 0.45
C CYS A 126 11.08 12.46 1.69
N ARG A 127 10.15 11.65 2.19
CA ARG A 127 10.36 10.75 3.33
C ARG A 127 11.46 9.74 3.05
N ALA A 128 11.46 9.09 1.87
CA ALA A 128 12.50 8.13 1.52
C ALA A 128 13.90 8.77 1.44
N LYS A 129 14.00 10.02 0.98
CA LYS A 129 15.24 10.79 0.97
C LYS A 129 15.78 11.10 2.38
N GLU A 130 14.91 11.41 3.33
CA GLU A 130 15.29 11.65 4.73
C GLU A 130 15.90 10.41 5.42
N HIS A 131 15.60 9.22 4.92
CA HIS A 131 16.09 7.94 5.45
C HIS A 131 17.37 7.42 4.74
N GLU A 132 17.97 8.18 3.82
CA GLU A 132 19.21 7.85 3.08
C GLU A 132 19.22 6.49 2.34
N THR A 133 18.05 5.93 2.00
CA THR A 133 17.97 4.64 1.28
C THR A 133 17.92 4.86 -0.25
N LEU A 134 18.87 4.28 -1.00
CA LEU A 134 18.83 4.23 -2.47
C LEU A 134 19.14 2.81 -2.97
N PRO A 135 18.53 2.33 -4.09
CA PRO A 135 17.38 2.92 -4.80
C PRO A 135 16.15 3.04 -3.88
N LEU A 136 15.34 4.09 -4.07
CA LEU A 136 14.25 4.42 -3.12
C LEU A 136 13.18 3.31 -3.05
N PHE A 137 12.98 2.59 -4.15
CA PHE A 137 12.02 1.49 -4.25
C PHE A 137 12.57 0.34 -5.09
N PRO A 138 12.31 -0.93 -4.74
CA PRO A 138 12.63 -2.08 -5.58
C PRO A 138 11.94 -2.02 -6.94
N SER A 139 12.60 -2.57 -7.97
CA SER A 139 12.11 -2.72 -9.35
C SER A 139 10.66 -3.16 -9.46
N VAL A 140 10.30 -4.24 -8.76
CA VAL A 140 8.94 -4.81 -8.74
C VAL A 140 7.86 -3.79 -8.33
N ARG A 141 8.18 -2.87 -7.41
CA ARG A 141 7.20 -1.93 -6.86
C ARG A 141 6.95 -0.74 -7.78
N TRP A 142 8.00 -0.10 -8.28
CA TRP A 142 7.82 1.07 -9.15
C TRP A 142 7.40 0.67 -10.58
N LEU A 143 7.72 -0.55 -11.04
CA LEU A 143 7.22 -1.07 -12.32
C LEU A 143 5.69 -1.22 -12.32
N GLY A 144 5.10 -1.72 -11.22
CA GLY A 144 3.63 -1.81 -11.11
C GLY A 144 2.96 -0.43 -11.07
N TRP A 145 3.57 0.56 -10.42
CA TRP A 145 3.09 1.94 -10.47
C TRP A 145 3.20 2.52 -11.87
N LEU A 146 4.31 2.26 -12.55
CA LEU A 146 4.54 2.73 -13.90
C LEU A 146 3.56 2.11 -14.90
N GLU A 147 3.27 0.82 -14.78
CA GLU A 147 2.26 0.13 -15.58
C GLU A 147 0.90 0.82 -15.45
N ALA A 148 0.43 1.03 -14.22
CA ALA A 148 -0.84 1.71 -13.97
C ALA A 148 -0.87 3.17 -14.48
N LEU A 149 0.26 3.90 -14.41
CA LEU A 149 0.39 5.24 -15.00
C LEU A 149 0.32 5.19 -16.53
N CYS A 150 1.04 4.27 -17.16
CA CYS A 150 1.04 4.10 -18.61
C CYS A 150 -0.35 3.72 -19.12
N ASP A 151 -1.04 2.80 -18.44
CA ASP A 151 -2.40 2.39 -18.79
C ASP A 151 -3.38 3.57 -18.72
N ALA A 152 -3.33 4.34 -17.62
CA ALA A 152 -4.15 5.55 -17.46
C ALA A 152 -3.84 6.63 -18.52
N LEU A 153 -2.56 6.89 -18.79
CA LEU A 153 -2.15 7.90 -19.78
C LEU A 153 -2.54 7.47 -21.20
N SER A 154 -2.30 6.21 -21.57
CA SER A 154 -2.75 5.63 -22.85
C SER A 154 -4.25 5.82 -23.04
N TYR A 155 -5.07 5.46 -22.03
CA TYR A 155 -6.52 5.67 -22.06
C TYR A 155 -6.91 7.13 -22.34
N THR A 156 -6.26 8.09 -21.67
CA THR A 156 -6.56 9.52 -21.88
C THR A 156 -6.07 10.04 -23.23
N HIS A 157 -4.89 9.63 -23.68
CA HIS A 157 -4.29 10.03 -24.95
C HIS A 157 -5.13 9.55 -26.13
N GLN A 158 -5.65 8.31 -26.07
CA GLN A 158 -6.58 7.77 -27.07
C GLN A 158 -7.89 8.56 -27.15
N LYS A 159 -8.30 9.19 -26.05
CA LYS A 159 -9.45 10.11 -25.99
C LYS A 159 -9.09 11.56 -26.37
N GLY A 160 -7.86 11.82 -26.78
CA GLY A 160 -7.37 13.13 -27.21
C GLY A 160 -7.00 14.06 -26.05
N TRP A 161 -6.87 13.55 -24.83
CA TRP A 161 -6.51 14.32 -23.64
C TRP A 161 -5.04 14.10 -23.27
N LEU A 162 -4.36 15.19 -22.93
CA LEU A 162 -3.02 15.17 -22.35
C LEU A 162 -3.11 15.57 -20.88
N HIS A 163 -2.24 15.01 -20.04
CA HIS A 163 -2.19 15.37 -18.63
C HIS A 163 -1.65 16.79 -18.42
N ARG A 164 -0.55 17.16 -19.10
CA ARG A 164 0.14 18.47 -19.09
C ARG A 164 0.78 18.90 -17.76
N ASP A 165 0.33 18.40 -16.62
CA ASP A 165 0.90 18.70 -15.28
C ASP A 165 1.32 17.42 -14.52
N LEU A 166 1.95 16.47 -15.22
CA LEU A 166 2.32 15.19 -14.60
C LEU A 166 3.51 15.38 -13.66
N LYS A 167 3.33 15.07 -12.37
CA LYS A 167 4.35 15.20 -11.31
C LYS A 167 4.03 14.30 -10.12
N PRO A 168 4.99 14.00 -9.22
CA PRO A 168 4.76 13.10 -8.09
C PRO A 168 3.64 13.55 -7.15
N SER A 169 3.46 14.85 -6.90
CA SER A 169 2.38 15.34 -6.04
C SER A 169 0.97 15.11 -6.62
N ASN A 170 0.87 14.76 -7.91
CA ASN A 170 -0.40 14.42 -8.57
C ASN A 170 -0.61 12.90 -8.65
N ILE A 171 0.29 12.09 -8.10
CA ILE A 171 0.18 10.63 -8.07
C ILE A 171 -0.08 10.22 -6.61
N MET A 172 -1.29 9.76 -6.31
CA MET A 172 -1.64 9.24 -5.00
C MET A 172 -1.29 7.76 -4.90
N LEU A 173 -0.56 7.39 -3.85
CA LEU A 173 -0.32 6.00 -3.46
C LEU A 173 -1.38 5.58 -2.44
N LEU A 174 -2.13 4.53 -2.76
CA LEU A 174 -3.20 4.01 -1.91
C LEU A 174 -2.67 2.91 -0.97
N ARG A 175 -3.44 2.63 0.08
CA ARG A 175 -3.04 1.64 1.12
C ARG A 175 -2.96 0.20 0.61
N ASP A 176 -3.67 -0.12 -0.48
CA ASP A 176 -3.63 -1.42 -1.14
C ASP A 176 -2.45 -1.58 -2.12
N GLY A 177 -1.61 -0.54 -2.26
CA GLY A 177 -0.46 -0.52 -3.17
C GLY A 177 -0.76 -0.01 -4.57
N SER A 178 -2.05 0.22 -4.89
CA SER A 178 -2.47 0.83 -6.15
C SER A 178 -2.17 2.34 -6.18
N ILE A 179 -2.36 2.95 -7.35
CA ILE A 179 -2.19 4.38 -7.54
C ILE A 179 -3.46 5.03 -8.10
N LYS A 180 -3.62 6.33 -7.84
CA LYS A 180 -4.57 7.18 -8.54
C LYS A 180 -3.90 8.46 -9.00
N LEU A 181 -4.05 8.78 -10.27
CA LEU A 181 -3.55 9.99 -10.88
C LEU A 181 -4.60 11.11 -10.76
N LEU A 182 -4.18 12.25 -10.23
CA LEU A 182 -4.97 13.43 -9.93
C LEU A 182 -4.76 14.53 -10.98
N ASP A 183 -5.62 15.55 -10.98
CA ASP A 183 -5.38 16.86 -11.60
C ASP A 183 -5.05 16.83 -13.12
N PHE A 184 -5.82 16.05 -13.88
CA PHE A 184 -5.75 16.07 -15.35
C PHE A 184 -6.16 17.42 -15.94
N GLY A 185 -5.38 17.92 -16.91
CA GLY A 185 -5.91 18.70 -18.02
C GLY A 185 -6.43 20.11 -17.73
N ILE A 186 -6.24 20.68 -16.54
CA ILE A 186 -6.63 22.09 -16.23
C ILE A 186 -5.47 23.07 -16.49
N ALA A 187 -4.31 22.56 -16.91
CA ALA A 187 -3.19 23.41 -17.31
C ALA A 187 -3.49 24.11 -18.64
N LEU A 188 -4.02 25.34 -18.54
CA LEU A 188 -4.17 26.24 -19.69
C LEU A 188 -2.79 26.50 -20.32
N PRO A 189 -2.67 26.53 -21.66
CA PRO A 189 -1.43 26.87 -22.33
C PRO A 189 -0.89 28.23 -21.86
N GLY A 190 0.37 28.27 -21.39
CA GLY A 190 1.07 29.52 -21.08
C GLY A 190 1.07 29.99 -19.62
N GLN A 191 0.50 29.24 -18.67
CA GLN A 191 0.47 29.63 -17.25
C GLN A 191 1.26 28.67 -16.35
N HIS A 192 2.56 28.60 -16.60
CA HIS A 192 3.52 27.82 -15.80
C HIS A 192 4.35 28.68 -14.83
N THR A 193 4.10 29.99 -14.83
CA THR A 193 4.70 30.95 -13.91
C THR A 193 3.64 31.44 -12.93
N THR A 194 3.98 31.56 -11.65
CA THR A 194 3.16 32.37 -10.75
C THR A 194 3.08 33.80 -11.29
N PRO A 195 2.08 34.62 -10.89
CA PRO A 195 2.06 36.05 -11.23
C PRO A 195 3.35 36.80 -10.85
N SER A 196 4.15 36.25 -9.92
CA SER A 196 5.46 36.74 -9.50
C SER A 196 6.64 36.28 -10.40
N GLY A 197 6.39 35.60 -11.52
CA GLY A 197 7.43 35.14 -12.46
C GLY A 197 8.33 34.02 -11.92
N GLN A 198 8.04 33.48 -10.73
CA GLN A 198 8.79 32.37 -10.16
C GLN A 198 8.29 31.04 -10.73
N PRO A 199 9.21 30.11 -11.09
CA PRO A 199 8.83 28.74 -11.35
C PRO A 199 8.28 28.13 -10.04
N THR A 200 7.02 27.72 -10.04
CA THR A 200 6.55 26.74 -9.06
C THR A 200 7.39 25.47 -9.25
N GLY A 201 7.69 24.73 -8.18
CA GLY A 201 8.53 23.51 -8.23
C GLY A 201 8.12 22.44 -9.26
N THR A 202 6.97 22.63 -9.91
CA THR A 202 6.47 21.96 -11.12
C THR A 202 7.39 22.08 -12.36
N ALA A 203 8.17 23.16 -12.51
CA ALA A 203 8.97 23.38 -13.73
C ALA A 203 9.99 22.27 -14.04
N TYR A 204 10.46 21.54 -13.02
CA TYR A 204 11.41 20.43 -13.20
C TYR A 204 10.83 19.23 -13.95
N TYR A 205 9.50 19.11 -14.01
CA TYR A 205 8.80 18.03 -14.70
C TYR A 205 8.27 18.44 -16.08
N MET A 206 8.29 19.74 -16.39
CA MET A 206 7.81 20.25 -17.67
C MET A 206 8.77 19.92 -18.80
N SER A 207 8.22 19.53 -19.93
CA SER A 207 8.99 19.36 -21.15
C SER A 207 9.56 20.70 -21.66
N PRO A 208 10.68 20.70 -22.40
CA PRO A 208 11.26 21.91 -22.99
C PRO A 208 10.26 22.76 -23.78
N GLU A 209 9.40 22.12 -24.59
CA GLU A 209 8.37 22.81 -25.36
C GLU A 209 7.28 23.46 -24.51
N GLN A 210 6.96 22.87 -23.34
CA GLN A 210 6.06 23.50 -22.36
C GLN A 210 6.70 24.73 -21.73
N LEU A 211 7.98 24.64 -21.37
CA LEU A 211 8.73 25.76 -20.78
C LEU A 211 8.92 26.91 -21.77
N GLU A 212 9.14 26.60 -23.05
CA GLU A 212 9.30 27.60 -24.11
C GLU A 212 7.97 28.24 -24.52
N GLY A 213 6.83 27.62 -24.18
CA GLY A 213 5.49 28.07 -24.58
C GLY A 213 5.29 28.06 -26.10
N LYS A 214 6.07 27.26 -26.84
CA LYS A 214 6.11 27.23 -28.30
C LYS A 214 5.79 25.84 -28.81
N GLY A 215 4.77 25.74 -29.67
CA GLY A 215 4.37 24.51 -30.33
C GLY A 215 3.16 23.83 -29.69
N GLN A 216 2.66 22.80 -30.37
CA GLN A 216 1.54 22.00 -29.91
C GLN A 216 2.06 20.91 -28.96
N LEU A 217 1.49 20.83 -27.76
CA LEU A 217 1.77 19.72 -26.85
C LEU A 217 1.20 18.43 -27.42
N THR A 218 1.96 17.35 -27.25
CA THR A 218 1.62 16.01 -27.74
C THR A 218 1.80 14.99 -26.61
N PRO A 219 1.41 13.71 -26.79
CA PRO A 219 1.75 12.64 -25.85
C PRO A 219 3.23 12.62 -25.43
N ALA A 220 4.14 13.02 -26.33
CA ALA A 220 5.57 13.11 -26.06
C ALA A 220 5.94 14.14 -24.96
N SER A 221 5.06 15.10 -24.66
CA SER A 221 5.23 16.04 -23.54
C SER A 221 4.94 15.36 -22.19
N ASP A 222 3.89 14.55 -22.10
CA ASP A 222 3.60 13.76 -20.88
C ASP A 222 4.65 12.66 -20.66
N ILE A 223 5.15 12.05 -21.73
CA ILE A 223 6.23 11.04 -21.68
C ILE A 223 7.52 11.64 -21.11
N TYR A 224 7.84 12.89 -21.45
CA TYR A 224 8.99 13.58 -20.85
C TYR A 224 8.83 13.69 -19.33
N ALA A 225 7.67 14.16 -18.87
CA ALA A 225 7.38 14.29 -17.45
C ALA A 225 7.45 12.93 -16.74
N LEU A 226 6.92 11.88 -17.36
CA LEU A 226 7.00 10.50 -16.86
C LEU A 226 8.45 10.02 -16.79
N GLY A 227 9.30 10.33 -17.78
CA GLY A 227 10.73 10.06 -17.75
C GLY A 227 11.45 10.72 -16.56
N VAL A 228 11.09 11.97 -16.23
CA VAL A 228 11.63 12.67 -15.05
C VAL A 228 11.17 11.98 -13.76
N ILE A 229 9.91 11.56 -13.68
CA ILE A 229 9.36 10.82 -12.53
C ILE A 229 10.09 9.50 -12.35
N VAL A 230 10.24 8.70 -13.40
CA VAL A 230 10.98 7.43 -13.37
C VAL A 230 12.42 7.66 -12.92
N TYR A 231 13.13 8.62 -13.50
CA TYR A 231 14.49 8.96 -13.07
C TYR A 231 14.54 9.27 -11.56
N ARG A 232 13.59 10.06 -11.05
CA ARG A 232 13.54 10.43 -9.62
C ARG A 232 13.13 9.26 -8.71
N LEU A 233 12.23 8.39 -9.15
CA LEU A 233 11.87 7.16 -8.44
C LEU A 233 13.10 6.25 -8.24
N LEU A 234 13.92 6.11 -9.28
CA LEU A 234 15.09 5.24 -9.26
C LEU A 234 16.25 5.83 -8.45
N THR A 235 16.51 7.12 -8.61
CA THR A 235 17.73 7.76 -8.09
C THR A 235 17.52 8.61 -6.84
N GLY A 236 16.27 8.92 -6.49
CA GLY A 236 15.90 9.92 -5.50
C GLY A 236 16.29 11.36 -5.85
N ARG A 237 16.76 11.61 -7.07
CA ARG A 237 17.28 12.89 -7.55
C ARG A 237 16.56 13.32 -8.81
N LEU A 238 16.53 14.62 -9.07
CA LEU A 238 16.05 15.15 -10.35
C LEU A 238 17.18 15.07 -11.40
N PRO A 239 16.84 14.85 -12.68
CA PRO A 239 17.83 14.81 -13.77
C PRO A 239 18.33 16.24 -14.06
N MET A 240 19.39 16.67 -13.37
CA MET A 240 19.98 18.00 -13.50
C MET A 240 21.41 17.96 -14.05
N GLY A 241 21.85 19.04 -14.71
CA GLY A 241 23.24 19.19 -15.14
C GLY A 241 23.57 18.37 -16.38
N ARG A 242 24.68 17.62 -16.40
CA ARG A 242 25.01 16.73 -17.53
C ARG A 242 24.25 15.42 -17.36
N LEU A 243 23.14 15.29 -18.08
CA LEU A 243 22.28 14.11 -18.02
C LEU A 243 23.07 12.83 -18.29
N GLN A 244 22.99 11.91 -17.33
CA GLN A 244 23.40 10.51 -17.41
C GLN A 244 22.14 9.68 -17.11
N GLY A 245 22.13 8.40 -17.48
CA GLY A 245 21.01 7.55 -17.13
C GLY A 245 21.01 7.15 -15.64
N PRO A 246 19.85 6.77 -15.08
CA PRO A 246 19.68 6.48 -13.66
C PRO A 246 20.57 5.33 -13.16
N TRP A 247 20.80 4.29 -13.96
CA TRP A 247 21.70 3.20 -13.62
C TRP A 247 23.13 3.70 -13.47
N SER A 248 23.61 4.46 -14.46
CA SER A 248 24.96 5.03 -14.45
C SER A 248 25.18 5.97 -13.26
N ASP A 249 24.18 6.80 -12.93
CA ASP A 249 24.27 7.74 -11.82
C ASP A 249 24.29 7.05 -10.46
N LEU A 250 23.46 6.02 -10.25
CA LEU A 250 23.51 5.19 -9.05
C LEU A 250 24.85 4.46 -8.92
N LYS A 251 25.34 3.87 -10.02
CA LYS A 251 26.62 3.15 -10.03
C LYS A 251 27.79 4.06 -9.66
N LYS A 252 27.81 5.28 -10.20
CA LYS A 252 28.81 6.31 -9.88
C LYS A 252 28.74 6.76 -8.42
N ALA A 253 27.55 6.77 -7.83
CA ALA A 253 27.33 7.06 -6.41
C ALA A 253 27.64 5.88 -5.48
N GLY A 254 28.16 4.75 -6.00
CA GLY A 254 28.59 3.59 -5.22
C GLY A 254 27.50 2.53 -5.00
N TRP A 255 26.33 2.70 -5.59
CA TRP A 255 25.21 1.76 -5.45
C TRP A 255 25.25 0.65 -6.49
N THR A 256 24.56 -0.46 -6.21
CA THR A 256 24.34 -1.55 -7.17
C THR A 256 22.85 -1.59 -7.51
N PRO A 257 22.43 -1.01 -8.66
CA PRO A 257 21.02 -1.01 -9.07
C PRO A 257 20.50 -2.43 -9.25
N ASP A 258 19.26 -2.69 -8.82
CA ASP A 258 18.51 -3.94 -9.01
C ASP A 258 17.79 -4.00 -10.38
N PHE A 259 18.19 -3.14 -11.31
CA PHE A 259 17.66 -3.00 -12.65
C PHE A 259 18.81 -2.87 -13.67
N PRO A 260 18.58 -3.14 -14.96
CA PRO A 260 19.63 -3.26 -15.96
C PRO A 260 20.13 -1.89 -16.40
N LYS A 261 21.36 -1.85 -16.92
CA LYS A 261 21.95 -0.62 -17.46
C LYS A 261 21.18 -0.07 -18.66
N GLU A 262 20.45 -0.93 -19.36
CA GLU A 262 19.61 -0.61 -20.51
C GLU A 262 18.45 0.34 -20.14
N VAL A 263 18.09 0.43 -18.84
CA VAL A 263 17.18 1.48 -18.32
C VAL A 263 17.70 2.88 -18.66
N ASP A 264 19.02 3.08 -18.74
CA ASP A 264 19.60 4.36 -19.11
C ASP A 264 19.12 4.82 -20.48
N GLU A 265 19.19 3.97 -21.50
CA GLU A 265 18.78 4.34 -22.87
C GLU A 265 17.28 4.64 -22.95
N TRP A 266 16.47 3.84 -22.27
CA TRP A 266 15.02 4.02 -22.23
C TRP A 266 14.61 5.34 -21.55
N VAL A 267 15.15 5.63 -20.35
CA VAL A 267 14.85 6.88 -19.63
C VAL A 267 15.44 8.08 -20.38
N LEU A 268 16.66 7.99 -20.90
CA LEU A 268 17.28 9.08 -21.65
C LEU A 268 16.51 9.42 -22.92
N LYS A 269 15.98 8.42 -23.63
CA LYS A 269 15.15 8.65 -24.82
C LYS A 269 13.86 9.39 -24.48
N ALA A 270 13.22 9.11 -23.35
CA ALA A 270 12.06 9.87 -22.89
C ALA A 270 12.41 11.34 -22.54
N LEU A 271 13.66 11.58 -22.13
CA LEU A 271 14.18 12.89 -21.74
C LEU A 271 14.85 13.68 -22.89
N GLU A 272 14.72 13.21 -24.14
CA GLU A 272 15.27 13.93 -25.30
C GLU A 272 14.70 15.34 -25.41
N THR A 273 15.52 16.31 -25.85
CA THR A 273 15.08 17.72 -25.88
C THR A 273 14.00 17.94 -26.93
N ALA A 274 14.16 17.39 -28.13
CA ALA A 274 13.17 17.55 -29.19
C ALA A 274 12.06 16.48 -29.08
N PRO A 275 10.77 16.85 -29.09
CA PRO A 275 9.67 15.90 -28.92
C PRO A 275 9.67 14.74 -29.93
N ARG A 276 10.08 15.00 -31.17
CA ARG A 276 10.18 14.00 -32.25
C ARG A 276 11.22 12.90 -32.01
N ASP A 277 12.20 13.16 -31.14
CA ASP A 277 13.28 12.21 -30.83
C ASP A 277 12.92 11.33 -29.62
N ARG A 278 11.81 11.65 -28.92
CA ARG A 278 11.23 10.85 -27.83
C ARG A 278 10.34 9.71 -28.36
N TYR A 279 9.79 8.93 -27.44
CA TYR A 279 8.64 8.07 -27.73
C TYR A 279 7.43 8.95 -28.09
N GLN A 280 6.73 8.57 -29.16
CA GLN A 280 5.61 9.37 -29.69
C GLN A 280 4.26 9.03 -29.05
N ASP A 281 4.19 7.90 -28.37
CA ASP A 281 3.01 7.38 -27.68
C ASP A 281 3.41 6.55 -26.46
N ILE A 282 2.49 6.42 -25.51
CA ILE A 282 2.73 5.77 -24.21
C ILE A 282 2.92 4.27 -24.38
N GLU A 283 2.23 3.66 -25.34
CA GLU A 283 2.31 2.25 -25.68
C GLU A 283 3.73 1.87 -26.11
N THR A 284 4.37 2.67 -26.95
CA THR A 284 5.76 2.44 -27.39
C THR A 284 6.74 2.70 -26.25
N PHE A 285 6.50 3.72 -25.42
CA PHE A 285 7.32 3.98 -24.22
C PHE A 285 7.26 2.80 -23.24
N TRP A 286 6.06 2.27 -23.00
CA TRP A 286 5.83 1.14 -22.11
C TRP A 286 6.36 -0.17 -22.70
N ALA A 287 6.12 -0.45 -23.98
CA ALA A 287 6.66 -1.62 -24.66
C ALA A 287 8.20 -1.63 -24.65
N ALA A 288 8.84 -0.46 -24.79
CA ALA A 288 10.29 -0.35 -24.64
C ALA A 288 10.75 -0.70 -23.23
N CYS A 289 10.02 -0.27 -22.18
CA CYS A 289 10.27 -0.68 -20.80
C CYS A 289 10.12 -2.20 -20.64
N GLN A 290 9.03 -2.79 -21.12
CA GLN A 290 8.77 -4.23 -21.04
C GLN A 290 9.83 -5.08 -21.77
N ALA A 291 10.44 -4.52 -22.83
CA ALA A 291 11.52 -5.16 -23.57
C ALA A 291 12.90 -5.05 -22.89
N LEU A 292 13.06 -4.18 -21.88
CA LEU A 292 14.30 -4.09 -21.14
C LEU A 292 14.57 -5.41 -20.42
N PRO A 293 15.84 -5.84 -20.34
CA PRO A 293 16.23 -6.98 -19.56
C PRO A 293 16.27 -6.56 -18.09
N PHE A 294 15.16 -5.99 -17.56
CA PHE A 294 14.91 -6.05 -16.12
C PHE A 294 15.29 -7.45 -15.76
N SER A 295 16.21 -7.61 -14.80
CA SER A 295 16.56 -8.93 -14.31
C SER A 295 15.23 -9.54 -13.93
N LYS A 296 14.68 -10.28 -14.88
CA LYS A 296 13.38 -10.83 -14.77
C LYS A 296 13.67 -11.86 -13.72
N VAL A 297 12.96 -11.77 -12.61
CA VAL A 297 12.38 -13.01 -12.15
C VAL A 297 11.54 -13.47 -13.35
N GLU A 298 12.14 -14.26 -14.25
CA GLU A 298 11.60 -14.98 -15.43
C GLU A 298 12.63 -15.03 -16.57
N THR A 299 13.20 -16.17 -16.95
CA THR A 299 13.77 -16.26 -18.31
C THR A 299 13.73 -17.67 -18.87
N GLN A 300 12.85 -17.88 -19.85
CA GLN A 300 13.08 -18.88 -20.88
C GLN A 300 14.26 -18.45 -21.77
N THR A 301 15.23 -19.35 -21.97
CA THR A 301 15.81 -19.57 -23.30
C THR A 301 16.19 -21.04 -23.41
N GLU A 302 15.25 -21.80 -23.96
CA GLU A 302 15.49 -23.13 -24.50
C GLU A 302 16.60 -23.11 -25.55
N GLU A 303 17.25 -24.26 -25.67
CA GLU A 303 18.35 -24.58 -26.59
C GLU A 303 19.73 -24.07 -26.20
N LEU A 304 20.21 -24.47 -25.02
CA LEU A 304 21.52 -25.12 -24.84
C LEU A 304 21.76 -25.38 -23.36
N ARG A 305 21.53 -26.62 -22.95
CA ARG A 305 22.51 -27.52 -22.28
C ARG A 305 21.85 -28.34 -21.18
N GLN A 306 21.53 -29.57 -21.59
CA GLN A 306 21.23 -30.71 -20.76
C GLN A 306 22.30 -30.89 -19.67
N SER A 307 21.95 -30.67 -18.40
CA SER A 307 22.39 -31.41 -17.19
C SER A 307 21.81 -30.71 -15.95
N PRO A 308 21.38 -31.45 -14.90
CA PRO A 308 20.64 -30.88 -13.77
C PRO A 308 21.52 -29.95 -12.90
N PRO A 309 20.96 -28.88 -12.30
CA PRO A 309 21.74 -27.96 -11.47
C PRO A 309 22.08 -28.61 -10.12
N HIS A 310 23.32 -28.41 -9.67
CA HIS A 310 23.73 -28.74 -8.31
C HIS A 310 23.01 -27.84 -7.28
N PRO A 311 22.69 -28.34 -6.07
CA PRO A 311 22.02 -27.55 -5.04
C PRO A 311 22.89 -26.36 -4.57
N PRO A 312 22.28 -25.24 -4.15
CA PRO A 312 22.98 -24.07 -3.61
C PRO A 312 23.91 -24.44 -2.44
N LYS A 313 25.05 -23.73 -2.29
CA LYS A 313 25.95 -23.88 -1.14
C LYS A 313 25.20 -23.38 0.11
N ASN A 314 24.85 -24.29 1.02
CA ASN A 314 24.07 -24.15 2.28
C ASN A 314 22.63 -24.67 2.26
N THR A 315 22.23 -25.48 1.29
CA THR A 315 20.97 -26.23 1.36
C THR A 315 21.07 -27.37 2.39
N LEU A 316 20.19 -27.37 3.40
CA LEU A 316 20.02 -28.47 4.36
C LEU A 316 19.38 -29.68 3.66
N PHE A 317 18.29 -29.44 2.95
CA PHE A 317 17.60 -30.42 2.11
C PHE A 317 16.76 -29.70 1.06
N HIS A 318 16.28 -30.42 0.06
CA HIS A 318 15.38 -29.91 -0.96
C HIS A 318 14.17 -30.83 -1.13
N ILE A 319 13.07 -30.27 -1.64
CA ILE A 319 11.83 -30.99 -1.91
C ILE A 319 11.41 -30.66 -3.34
N ASP A 320 11.25 -31.69 -4.17
CA ASP A 320 10.68 -31.56 -5.50
C ASP A 320 9.15 -31.41 -5.41
N THR A 321 8.61 -30.45 -6.15
CA THR A 321 7.16 -30.23 -6.33
C THR A 321 6.84 -30.28 -7.82
N ASP A 322 5.57 -30.40 -8.18
CA ASP A 322 5.13 -30.47 -9.58
C ASP A 322 5.53 -29.25 -10.43
N LYS A 323 5.73 -28.09 -9.80
CA LYS A 323 5.98 -26.80 -10.47
C LYS A 323 7.36 -26.18 -10.18
N GLY A 324 8.17 -26.82 -9.33
CA GLY A 324 9.44 -26.25 -8.86
C GLY A 324 10.05 -27.06 -7.73
N ARG A 325 11.10 -26.54 -7.10
CA ARG A 325 11.85 -27.17 -6.02
C ARG A 325 11.99 -26.23 -4.85
N LEU A 326 11.67 -26.71 -3.65
CA LEU A 326 11.95 -26.01 -2.41
C LEU A 326 13.35 -26.36 -1.93
N PHE A 327 14.11 -25.36 -1.49
CA PHE A 327 15.41 -25.52 -0.86
C PHE A 327 15.33 -24.97 0.55
N ALA A 328 15.47 -25.83 1.55
CA ALA A 328 15.55 -25.41 2.95
C ALA A 328 17.00 -25.01 3.28
N HIS A 329 17.21 -23.78 3.74
CA HIS A 329 18.55 -23.23 3.99
C HIS A 329 18.88 -23.18 5.48
N THR A 330 17.92 -22.77 6.32
CA THR A 330 18.14 -22.62 7.76
C THR A 330 16.93 -23.07 8.55
N LEU A 331 17.16 -23.72 9.69
CA LEU A 331 16.15 -23.94 10.71
C LEU A 331 15.69 -22.56 11.23
N PHE A 332 14.41 -22.24 11.04
CA PHE A 332 13.82 -20.95 11.38
C PHE A 332 13.20 -20.98 12.78
N ALA A 333 12.41 -22.02 13.06
CA ALA A 333 11.80 -22.26 14.35
C ALA A 333 11.45 -23.75 14.49
N GLN A 334 11.45 -24.27 15.71
CA GLN A 334 10.95 -25.60 16.00
C GLN A 334 9.70 -25.44 16.88
N GLY A 335 8.54 -25.79 16.34
CA GLY A 335 7.26 -25.76 17.04
C GLY A 335 7.00 -27.06 17.80
N GLU A 336 5.78 -27.21 18.32
CA GLU A 336 5.36 -28.42 19.04
C GLU A 336 5.01 -29.59 18.10
N LEU A 337 4.47 -29.29 16.91
CA LEU A 337 4.02 -30.29 15.93
C LEU A 337 4.85 -30.31 14.64
N SER A 338 5.62 -29.26 14.42
CA SER A 338 6.24 -29.03 13.12
C SER A 338 7.47 -28.16 13.25
N THR A 339 8.44 -28.46 12.42
CA THR A 339 9.63 -27.65 12.23
C THR A 339 9.45 -26.70 11.05
N LEU A 340 9.83 -25.44 11.26
CA LEU A 340 9.84 -24.39 10.24
C LEU A 340 11.26 -24.14 9.76
N TYR A 341 11.42 -24.07 8.44
CA TYR A 341 12.67 -23.74 7.76
C TYR A 341 12.48 -22.47 6.94
N LYS A 342 13.49 -21.60 6.94
CA LYS A 342 13.60 -20.53 5.95
C LYS A 342 14.31 -21.11 4.74
N GLY A 343 13.73 -20.89 3.58
CA GLY A 343 14.15 -21.51 2.33
C GLY A 343 13.83 -20.65 1.13
N THR A 344 14.11 -21.19 -0.05
CA THR A 344 13.65 -20.63 -1.32
C THR A 344 12.78 -21.65 -2.06
N TYR A 345 11.79 -21.17 -2.79
CA TYR A 345 11.11 -21.96 -3.81
C TYR A 345 11.61 -21.51 -5.18
N GLU A 346 12.19 -22.44 -5.91
CA GLU A 346 12.72 -22.23 -7.25
C GLU A 346 11.81 -22.93 -8.26
N THR A 347 11.08 -22.18 -9.05
CA THR A 347 10.38 -22.71 -10.23
C THR A 347 11.26 -22.53 -11.47
N GLN A 348 10.75 -22.86 -12.64
CA GLN A 348 11.46 -22.58 -13.90
C GLN A 348 11.64 -21.08 -14.15
N ASP A 349 10.82 -20.24 -13.51
CA ASP A 349 10.69 -18.81 -13.80
C ASP A 349 11.14 -17.91 -12.64
N GLU A 350 11.07 -18.39 -11.39
CA GLU A 350 11.25 -17.53 -10.23
C GLU A 350 11.91 -18.21 -9.02
N THR A 351 12.65 -17.43 -8.24
CA THR A 351 13.10 -17.81 -6.90
C THR A 351 12.41 -16.91 -5.88
N LYS A 352 11.66 -17.49 -4.95
CA LYS A 352 10.95 -16.76 -3.90
C LYS A 352 11.41 -17.20 -2.51
N ASP A 353 11.60 -16.26 -1.60
CA ASP A 353 11.83 -16.56 -0.19
C ASP A 353 10.57 -17.15 0.44
N MET A 354 10.74 -18.29 1.12
CA MET A 354 9.65 -19.09 1.64
C MET A 354 9.93 -19.54 3.07
N VAL A 355 8.84 -19.76 3.80
CA VAL A 355 8.80 -20.56 5.01
C VAL A 355 8.27 -21.93 4.63
N ILE A 356 9.01 -22.98 4.99
CA ILE A 356 8.67 -24.37 4.76
C ILE A 356 8.34 -24.97 6.12
N LYS A 357 7.10 -25.40 6.32
CA LYS A 357 6.61 -26.03 7.56
C LYS A 357 6.45 -27.53 7.31
N ILE A 358 7.11 -28.36 8.10
CA ILE A 358 7.10 -29.83 7.98
C ILE A 358 6.69 -30.40 9.33
N VAL A 359 5.74 -31.35 9.36
CA VAL A 359 5.40 -32.03 10.61
C VAL A 359 6.59 -32.79 11.16
N ASP A 360 6.73 -32.82 12.48
CA ASP A 360 7.83 -33.55 13.11
C ASP A 360 7.58 -35.05 13.04
N GLU A 361 6.35 -35.49 13.33
CA GLU A 361 5.92 -36.90 13.34
C GLU A 361 4.77 -37.15 12.34
N ILE A 362 4.66 -38.39 11.83
CA ILE A 362 3.65 -38.77 10.81
C ILE A 362 2.22 -38.69 11.38
N GLU A 363 2.07 -38.94 12.68
CA GLU A 363 0.80 -38.90 13.42
C GLU A 363 0.14 -37.52 13.39
N ASP A 364 0.92 -36.46 13.14
CA ASP A 364 0.44 -35.07 13.08
C ASP A 364 0.02 -34.63 11.66
N ASN A 365 0.13 -35.51 10.66
CA ASN A 365 -0.28 -35.23 9.28
C ASN A 365 -1.74 -34.77 9.17
N ASP A 366 -2.64 -35.31 9.99
CA ASP A 366 -4.06 -34.92 9.97
C ASP A 366 -4.24 -33.43 10.33
N LEU A 367 -3.43 -32.91 11.26
CA LEU A 367 -3.46 -31.50 11.66
C LEU A 367 -2.87 -30.59 10.58
N MET A 368 -1.82 -31.04 9.88
CA MET A 368 -1.29 -30.34 8.70
C MET A 368 -2.32 -30.27 7.58
N ALA A 369 -3.03 -31.38 7.32
CA ALA A 369 -4.09 -31.43 6.33
C ALA A 369 -5.27 -30.50 6.69
N ASP A 370 -5.61 -30.42 7.98
CA ASP A 370 -6.60 -29.47 8.50
C ASP A 370 -6.16 -28.01 8.25
N GLU A 371 -4.90 -27.67 8.53
CA GLU A 371 -4.34 -26.34 8.29
C GLU A 371 -4.39 -25.95 6.79
N ILE A 372 -3.92 -26.85 5.91
CA ILE A 372 -3.95 -26.67 4.45
C ILE A 372 -5.39 -26.44 3.96
N ARG A 373 -6.35 -27.24 4.45
CA ARG A 373 -7.76 -27.10 4.11
C ARG A 373 -8.30 -25.73 4.50
N VAL A 374 -7.96 -25.26 5.70
CA VAL A 374 -8.42 -23.95 6.21
C VAL A 374 -7.85 -22.81 5.39
N TYR A 375 -6.55 -22.81 5.10
CA TYR A 375 -5.95 -21.82 4.21
C TYR A 375 -6.61 -21.82 2.83
N THR A 376 -6.87 -23.00 2.27
CA THR A 376 -7.55 -23.13 0.97
C THR A 376 -8.93 -22.46 1.02
N LEU A 377 -9.74 -22.77 2.05
CA LEU A 377 -11.08 -22.17 2.22
C LEU A 377 -11.04 -20.65 2.40
N LEU A 378 -10.08 -20.14 3.15
CA LEU A 378 -9.90 -18.70 3.40
C LEU A 378 -9.43 -17.96 2.13
N GLN A 379 -8.83 -18.66 1.17
CA GLN A 379 -8.23 -18.10 -0.05
C GLN A 379 -9.03 -18.37 -1.34
N MET A 380 -10.15 -19.08 -1.30
CA MET A 380 -10.91 -19.45 -2.51
C MET A 380 -11.45 -18.27 -3.32
N ASP A 381 -11.60 -17.09 -2.71
CA ASP A 381 -12.16 -15.90 -3.36
C ASP A 381 -11.11 -14.78 -3.41
N GLU A 382 -10.49 -14.58 -4.58
CA GLU A 382 -9.44 -13.58 -4.77
C GLU A 382 -9.94 -12.14 -4.52
N LYS A 383 -11.25 -11.88 -4.68
CA LYS A 383 -11.85 -10.56 -4.49
C LYS A 383 -12.04 -10.19 -3.01
N ASP A 384 -12.20 -11.19 -2.15
CA ASP A 384 -12.45 -11.02 -0.71
C ASP A 384 -11.28 -11.51 0.16
N ARG A 385 -10.12 -11.78 -0.46
CA ARG A 385 -8.96 -12.31 0.25
C ARG A 385 -8.45 -11.31 1.28
N SER A 386 -8.48 -11.71 2.55
CA SER A 386 -7.92 -10.91 3.63
C SER A 386 -6.39 -10.80 3.49
N GLN A 387 -5.88 -9.58 3.33
CA GLN A 387 -4.44 -9.27 3.32
C GLN A 387 -3.68 -9.65 4.61
N HIS A 388 -4.43 -10.03 5.65
CA HIS A 388 -3.97 -10.36 6.99
C HIS A 388 -3.85 -11.88 7.23
N ILE A 389 -4.07 -12.70 6.20
CA ILE A 389 -3.92 -14.16 6.25
C ILE A 389 -2.73 -14.54 5.36
N PRO A 390 -1.75 -15.30 5.87
CA PRO A 390 -0.63 -15.80 5.07
C PRO A 390 -1.11 -16.52 3.81
N LEU A 391 -0.39 -16.34 2.69
CA LEU A 391 -0.67 -17.05 1.44
C LEU A 391 -0.20 -18.49 1.54
N LEU A 392 -1.06 -19.44 1.17
CA LEU A 392 -0.64 -20.82 0.98
C LEU A 392 -0.10 -20.95 -0.44
N SER A 393 1.21 -21.12 -0.58
CA SER A 393 1.83 -21.33 -1.89
C SER A 393 1.64 -22.77 -2.35
N GLY A 394 1.67 -23.73 -1.42
CA GLY A 394 1.37 -25.13 -1.71
C GLY A 394 1.65 -26.06 -0.53
N HIS A 395 1.52 -27.35 -0.79
CA HIS A 395 1.79 -28.44 0.15
C HIS A 395 2.50 -29.60 -0.54
N PHE A 396 3.12 -30.49 0.24
CA PHE A 396 3.88 -31.64 -0.24
C PHE A 396 3.86 -32.79 0.78
N GLN A 397 4.32 -33.96 0.34
CA GLN A 397 4.57 -35.13 1.19
C GLN A 397 6.01 -35.61 0.98
N LEU A 398 6.72 -35.86 2.07
CA LEU A 398 8.08 -36.39 2.07
C LEU A 398 8.08 -37.91 1.85
N PRO A 399 9.22 -38.50 1.41
CA PRO A 399 9.32 -39.95 1.20
C PRO A 399 9.06 -40.81 2.44
N ASP A 400 9.30 -40.24 3.63
CA ASP A 400 9.01 -40.88 4.91
C ASP A 400 7.52 -40.82 5.31
N GLY A 401 6.68 -40.16 4.51
CA GLY A 401 5.25 -40.04 4.70
C GLY A 401 4.79 -38.76 5.42
N ARG A 402 5.71 -37.96 5.97
CA ARG A 402 5.39 -36.70 6.64
C ARG A 402 4.91 -35.64 5.64
N GLN A 403 3.95 -34.82 6.05
CA GLN A 403 3.40 -33.74 5.23
C GLN A 403 4.00 -32.38 5.59
N GLY A 404 3.96 -31.47 4.64
CA GLY A 404 4.35 -30.09 4.86
C GLY A 404 3.64 -29.11 3.95
N LEU A 405 3.74 -27.84 4.30
CA LEU A 405 3.26 -26.71 3.52
C LEU A 405 4.37 -25.69 3.34
N TYR A 406 4.20 -24.81 2.36
CA TYR A 406 5.10 -23.69 2.16
C TYR A 406 4.34 -22.41 1.84
N GLN A 407 4.86 -21.30 2.35
CA GLN A 407 4.25 -19.97 2.28
C GLN A 407 5.33 -18.93 2.02
N PRO A 408 5.01 -17.77 1.43
CA PRO A 408 5.98 -16.68 1.29
C PRO A 408 6.51 -16.27 2.66
N TYR A 409 7.80 -15.93 2.72
CA TYR A 409 8.37 -15.41 3.96
C TYR A 409 7.70 -14.09 4.36
N ILE A 410 7.22 -14.03 5.60
CA ILE A 410 6.62 -12.83 6.18
C ILE A 410 7.64 -12.20 7.11
N ASP A 411 8.17 -11.05 6.71
CA ASP A 411 9.02 -10.21 7.55
C ASP A 411 8.17 -9.43 8.55
N ALA A 412 7.88 -10.07 9.70
CA ALA A 412 7.06 -9.54 10.78
C ALA A 412 7.42 -10.22 12.11
N HIS A 413 6.98 -9.61 13.22
CA HIS A 413 7.35 -10.03 14.58
C HIS A 413 6.14 -10.54 15.37
N ASN A 414 6.30 -11.62 16.13
CA ASN A 414 5.23 -12.09 17.02
C ASN A 414 5.03 -11.14 18.22
N LEU A 415 3.90 -11.28 18.95
CA LEU A 415 3.58 -10.38 20.06
C LEU A 415 4.55 -10.51 21.24
N GLU A 416 5.23 -11.65 21.40
CA GLU A 416 6.26 -11.81 22.42
C GLU A 416 7.48 -10.93 22.13
N TYR A 417 7.97 -10.93 20.88
CA TYR A 417 9.03 -10.03 20.46
C TYR A 417 8.61 -8.56 20.61
N VAL A 418 7.38 -8.21 20.21
CA VAL A 418 6.84 -6.87 20.41
C VAL A 418 6.88 -6.48 21.90
N ARG A 419 6.55 -7.40 22.82
CA ARG A 419 6.62 -7.16 24.26
C ARG A 419 8.04 -7.08 24.82
N GLN A 420 9.03 -7.68 24.17
CA GLN A 420 10.44 -7.47 24.51
C GLN A 420 10.88 -6.03 24.21
N ILE A 421 10.42 -5.46 23.10
CA ILE A 421 10.69 -4.05 22.73
C ILE A 421 9.91 -3.08 23.64
N TYR A 422 8.68 -3.45 24.01
CA TYR A 422 7.80 -2.64 24.86
C TYR A 422 7.53 -3.33 26.22
N PRO A 423 8.51 -3.46 27.13
CA PRO A 423 8.38 -4.27 28.34
C PRO A 423 7.37 -3.72 29.36
N GLN A 424 7.04 -2.43 29.30
CA GLN A 424 6.02 -1.79 30.14
C GLN A 424 4.61 -1.81 29.55
N GLY A 425 4.46 -2.32 28.33
CA GLY A 425 3.20 -2.36 27.60
C GLY A 425 3.32 -1.58 26.30
N VAL A 426 2.63 -2.06 25.27
CA VAL A 426 2.51 -1.36 23.99
C VAL A 426 1.53 -0.20 24.16
N PRO A 427 1.85 1.01 23.67
CA PRO A 427 0.92 2.14 23.71
C PRO A 427 -0.46 1.78 23.14
N LEU A 428 -1.53 2.21 23.83
CA LEU A 428 -2.91 1.82 23.51
C LEU A 428 -3.30 2.12 22.06
N GLU A 429 -2.78 3.21 21.48
CA GLU A 429 -2.99 3.55 20.07
C GLU A 429 -2.51 2.47 19.09
N HIS A 430 -1.40 1.80 19.41
CA HIS A 430 -0.90 0.69 18.60
C HIS A 430 -1.69 -0.58 18.85
N VAL A 431 -2.00 -0.87 20.12
CA VAL A 431 -2.82 -2.01 20.52
C VAL A 431 -4.19 -1.99 19.83
N ILE A 432 -4.83 -0.82 19.75
CA ILE A 432 -6.14 -0.70 19.10
C ILE A 432 -6.10 -1.07 17.63
N TRP A 433 -5.09 -0.64 16.86
CA TRP A 433 -5.06 -1.00 15.44
C TRP A 433 -4.71 -2.47 15.26
N ILE A 434 -3.77 -3.03 16.06
CA ILE A 434 -3.45 -4.47 16.04
C ILE A 434 -4.73 -5.27 16.31
N PHE A 435 -5.42 -4.94 17.40
CA PHE A 435 -6.66 -5.59 17.81
C PHE A 435 -7.74 -5.49 16.72
N ARG A 436 -7.90 -4.31 16.13
CA ARG A 436 -8.86 -4.09 15.04
C ARG A 436 -8.52 -4.92 13.79
N ARG A 437 -7.24 -5.08 13.43
CA ARG A 437 -6.87 -5.95 12.29
C ARG A 437 -7.10 -7.42 12.60
N CYS A 438 -6.80 -7.88 13.82
CA CYS A 438 -7.13 -9.25 14.24
C CYS A 438 -8.65 -9.52 14.20
N LEU A 439 -9.47 -8.58 14.66
CA LEU A 439 -10.94 -8.69 14.56
C LEU A 439 -11.42 -8.80 13.10
N SER A 440 -10.76 -8.10 12.17
CA SER A 440 -11.06 -8.21 10.74
C SER A 440 -10.78 -9.61 10.20
N VAL A 441 -9.66 -10.23 10.59
CA VAL A 441 -9.31 -11.61 10.20
C VAL A 441 -10.30 -12.60 10.76
N ILE A 442 -10.56 -12.50 12.07
CA ILE A 442 -11.46 -13.40 12.77
C ILE A 442 -12.88 -13.29 12.19
N GLY A 443 -13.37 -12.08 11.93
CA GLY A 443 -14.68 -11.88 11.31
C GLY A 443 -14.79 -12.53 9.95
N TYR A 444 -13.75 -12.38 9.12
CA TYR A 444 -13.69 -13.03 7.82
C TYR A 444 -13.71 -14.57 7.93
N ALA A 445 -12.92 -15.15 8.84
CA ALA A 445 -12.91 -16.60 9.07
C ALA A 445 -14.27 -17.11 9.61
N HIS A 446 -14.85 -16.41 10.59
CA HIS A 446 -16.14 -16.75 11.19
C HIS A 446 -17.27 -16.74 10.16
N HIS A 447 -17.26 -15.80 9.23
CA HIS A 447 -18.22 -15.74 8.12
C HIS A 447 -18.12 -16.91 7.15
N LYS A 448 -16.91 -17.45 6.96
CA LYS A 448 -16.68 -18.70 6.21
C LYS A 448 -16.98 -19.95 7.05
N GLY A 449 -17.51 -19.80 8.25
CA GLY A 449 -17.85 -20.91 9.16
C GLY A 449 -16.64 -21.53 9.85
N ILE A 450 -15.51 -20.82 9.93
CA ILE A 450 -14.24 -21.32 10.48
C ILE A 450 -13.99 -20.63 11.83
N ILE A 451 -13.74 -21.41 12.88
CA ILE A 451 -13.31 -20.92 14.19
C ILE A 451 -11.82 -21.26 14.34
N HIS A 452 -10.97 -20.32 14.74
CA HIS A 452 -9.52 -20.54 14.79
C HIS A 452 -9.10 -21.50 15.90
N GLY A 453 -9.64 -21.34 17.12
CA GLY A 453 -9.46 -22.28 18.23
C GLY A 453 -8.10 -22.28 18.94
N ASN A 454 -7.10 -21.52 18.47
CA ASN A 454 -5.73 -21.52 19.04
C ASN A 454 -5.05 -20.13 19.00
N ILE A 455 -5.74 -19.08 19.41
CA ILE A 455 -5.17 -17.71 19.39
C ILE A 455 -4.35 -17.44 20.65
N ASP A 456 -3.07 -17.14 20.49
CA ASP A 456 -2.17 -16.66 21.54
C ASP A 456 -1.08 -15.71 20.97
N PRO A 457 -0.23 -15.08 21.81
CA PRO A 457 0.78 -14.12 21.38
C PRO A 457 1.76 -14.60 20.31
N THR A 458 2.07 -15.90 20.27
CA THR A 458 3.02 -16.47 19.32
C THR A 458 2.43 -16.63 17.92
N HIS A 459 1.10 -16.73 17.82
CA HIS A 459 0.36 -16.91 16.57
C HIS A 459 -0.10 -15.60 15.92
N ILE A 460 0.23 -14.45 16.50
CA ILE A 460 -0.08 -13.14 15.92
C ILE A 460 1.23 -12.46 15.55
N LEU A 461 1.50 -12.31 14.25
CA LEU A 461 2.59 -11.48 13.75
C LEU A 461 2.12 -10.05 13.51
N VAL A 462 3.02 -9.10 13.73
CA VAL A 462 2.81 -7.67 13.56
C VAL A 462 3.95 -7.10 12.73
N ARG A 463 3.59 -6.27 11.76
CA ARG A 463 4.52 -5.57 10.87
C ARG A 463 4.36 -4.07 11.05
N GLY A 464 5.40 -3.42 11.56
CA GLY A 464 5.31 -2.04 12.03
C GLY A 464 5.16 -1.03 10.90
N TYR A 465 5.95 -1.18 9.84
CA TYR A 465 6.06 -0.20 8.76
C TYR A 465 4.79 0.04 7.95
N ASP A 466 3.87 -0.93 7.89
CA ASP A 466 2.60 -0.82 7.17
C ASP A 466 1.35 -1.11 8.03
N HIS A 467 1.54 -1.28 9.34
CA HIS A 467 0.48 -1.64 10.29
C HIS A 467 -0.33 -2.87 9.85
N ASN A 468 0.38 -3.90 9.41
CA ASN A 468 -0.22 -5.18 9.06
C ASN A 468 -0.11 -6.18 10.22
N VAL A 469 -1.04 -7.14 10.26
CA VAL A 469 -1.01 -8.28 11.18
C VAL A 469 -1.25 -9.56 10.40
N PHE A 470 -0.68 -10.66 10.89
CA PHE A 470 -0.93 -11.99 10.34
C PHE A 470 -1.32 -12.94 11.46
N LEU A 471 -2.42 -13.65 11.26
CA LEU A 471 -2.86 -14.70 12.19
C LEU A 471 -2.40 -16.05 11.63
N LEU A 472 -1.60 -16.76 12.43
CA LEU A 472 -0.92 -18.00 12.09
C LEU A 472 -1.52 -19.21 12.81
N ASP A 473 -1.03 -20.40 12.45
CA ASP A 473 -1.33 -21.68 13.08
C ASP A 473 -2.82 -22.06 13.07
N TRP A 474 -3.33 -22.35 11.88
CA TRP A 474 -4.71 -22.78 11.67
C TRP A 474 -4.89 -24.30 11.84
N SER A 475 -3.88 -25.00 12.35
CA SER A 475 -3.85 -26.47 12.53
C SER A 475 -4.98 -27.01 13.42
N TYR A 476 -5.51 -26.17 14.30
CA TYR A 476 -6.60 -26.50 15.21
C TYR A 476 -7.92 -25.80 14.88
N ALA A 477 -8.00 -25.16 13.72
CA ALA A 477 -9.20 -24.48 13.30
C ALA A 477 -10.32 -25.47 12.99
N ILE A 478 -11.53 -25.08 13.36
CA ILE A 478 -12.72 -25.91 13.29
C ILE A 478 -13.63 -25.37 12.20
N VAL A 479 -13.89 -26.20 11.19
CA VAL A 479 -14.71 -25.83 10.03
C VAL A 479 -16.14 -26.34 10.24
N GLU A 480 -17.12 -25.45 10.12
CA GLU A 480 -18.55 -25.72 10.28
C GLU A 480 -18.86 -26.61 11.51
N PRO A 481 -18.50 -26.20 12.74
CA PRO A 481 -18.61 -27.04 13.95
C PRO A 481 -20.03 -27.58 14.20
N ALA A 482 -21.06 -26.80 13.84
CA ALA A 482 -22.45 -27.21 13.95
C ALA A 482 -22.80 -28.42 13.05
N ARG A 483 -22.04 -28.62 11.97
CA ARG A 483 -22.22 -29.69 10.99
C ARG A 483 -21.26 -30.86 11.23
N THR A 484 -20.02 -30.58 11.59
CA THR A 484 -18.95 -31.59 11.72
C THR A 484 -18.93 -32.26 13.10
N GLY A 485 -19.47 -31.60 14.14
CA GLY A 485 -19.41 -32.10 15.52
C GLY A 485 -18.00 -32.09 16.12
N GLN A 486 -17.01 -31.50 15.42
CA GLN A 486 -15.66 -31.32 15.93
C GLN A 486 -15.67 -30.43 17.17
N GLY A 487 -14.83 -30.78 18.16
CA GLY A 487 -14.70 -30.07 19.42
C GLY A 487 -13.36 -29.35 19.55
N PHE A 488 -13.24 -28.47 20.54
CA PHE A 488 -11.99 -27.77 20.82
C PHE A 488 -10.89 -28.70 21.36
N LYS A 489 -9.64 -28.38 21.01
CA LYS A 489 -8.44 -28.81 21.73
C LYS A 489 -7.91 -27.62 22.54
N CYS A 490 -7.59 -27.83 23.81
CA CYS A 490 -7.10 -26.78 24.71
C CYS A 490 -5.58 -26.92 24.86
N TRP A 491 -4.81 -26.09 24.18
CA TRP A 491 -3.35 -26.11 24.23
C TRP A 491 -2.82 -25.07 25.21
N ASN A 492 -3.12 -23.81 24.93
CA ASN A 492 -2.73 -22.74 25.82
C ASN A 492 -3.87 -22.39 26.78
N ALA A 493 -3.90 -23.05 27.94
CA ALA A 493 -4.92 -22.78 28.97
C ALA A 493 -4.86 -21.33 29.47
N LEU A 494 -3.72 -20.65 29.36
CA LEU A 494 -3.61 -19.24 29.72
C LEU A 494 -4.38 -18.33 28.76
N TYR A 495 -4.62 -18.70 27.50
CA TYR A 495 -5.39 -17.86 26.57
C TYR A 495 -6.77 -18.45 26.20
N SER A 496 -6.97 -19.74 26.46
CA SER A 496 -8.20 -20.46 26.11
C SER A 496 -9.42 -20.02 26.92
N ALA A 497 -10.56 -19.91 26.24
CA ALA A 497 -11.85 -19.63 26.86
C ALA A 497 -12.32 -20.75 27.82
N PRO A 498 -13.19 -20.45 28.81
CA PRO A 498 -13.68 -21.46 29.76
C PRO A 498 -14.31 -22.68 29.09
N GLU A 499 -15.05 -22.48 28.01
CA GLU A 499 -15.71 -23.55 27.25
C GLU A 499 -14.74 -24.43 26.47
N VAL A 500 -13.60 -23.89 26.03
CA VAL A 500 -12.50 -24.64 25.39
C VAL A 500 -11.89 -25.61 26.42
N LYS A 501 -11.60 -25.12 27.63
CA LYS A 501 -11.10 -25.94 28.75
C LYS A 501 -12.08 -27.03 29.17
N GLN A 502 -13.37 -26.72 29.11
CA GLN A 502 -14.46 -27.63 29.45
C GLN A 502 -14.86 -28.56 28.30
N ARG A 503 -14.18 -28.48 27.13
CA ARG A 503 -14.47 -29.26 25.92
C ARG A 503 -15.94 -29.17 25.47
N LYS A 504 -16.52 -27.97 25.61
CA LYS A 504 -17.87 -27.66 25.14
C LYS A 504 -17.88 -27.41 23.62
N PRO A 505 -19.06 -27.40 22.98
CA PRO A 505 -19.18 -27.16 21.55
C PRO A 505 -18.49 -25.86 21.10
N PRO A 506 -17.82 -25.85 19.94
CA PRO A 506 -17.14 -24.66 19.45
C PRO A 506 -18.06 -23.49 19.16
N VAL A 507 -17.66 -22.31 19.61
CA VAL A 507 -18.40 -21.06 19.39
C VAL A 507 -17.46 -19.93 18.99
N PRO A 508 -17.86 -19.05 18.05
CA PRO A 508 -17.04 -17.91 17.61
C PRO A 508 -16.50 -17.03 18.74
N GLY A 509 -17.29 -16.88 19.82
CA GLY A 509 -16.90 -16.12 21.00
C GLY A 509 -15.66 -16.67 21.73
N SER A 510 -15.24 -17.91 21.48
CA SER A 510 -14.01 -18.46 22.06
C SER A 510 -12.76 -17.78 21.49
N ASP A 511 -12.70 -17.55 20.18
CA ASP A 511 -11.59 -16.82 19.53
C ASP A 511 -11.52 -15.37 20.03
N LEU A 512 -12.68 -14.73 20.17
CA LEU A 512 -12.80 -13.37 20.68
C LEU A 512 -12.28 -13.23 22.11
N TYR A 513 -12.55 -14.23 22.96
CA TYR A 513 -11.99 -14.28 24.32
C TYR A 513 -10.46 -14.41 24.30
N SER A 514 -9.93 -15.34 23.49
CA SER A 514 -8.49 -15.55 23.38
C SER A 514 -7.75 -14.34 22.83
N LEU A 515 -8.34 -13.66 21.84
CA LEU A 515 -7.81 -12.40 21.31
C LEU A 515 -7.79 -11.30 22.40
N ALA A 516 -8.84 -11.16 23.21
CA ALA A 516 -8.85 -10.16 24.29
C ALA A 516 -7.76 -10.41 25.35
N ARG A 517 -7.42 -11.67 25.62
CA ARG A 517 -6.28 -12.01 26.50
C ARG A 517 -4.94 -11.66 25.86
N CYS A 518 -4.78 -11.81 24.54
CA CYS A 518 -3.61 -11.30 23.82
C CYS A 518 -3.51 -9.77 23.90
N VAL A 519 -4.64 -9.07 23.89
CA VAL A 519 -4.68 -7.60 24.07
C VAL A 519 -4.24 -7.20 25.47
N ILE A 520 -4.70 -7.88 26.52
CA ILE A 520 -4.23 -7.65 27.90
C ILE A 520 -2.71 -7.87 27.98
N TYR A 521 -2.21 -8.95 27.38
CA TYR A 521 -0.78 -9.23 27.30
C TYR A 521 0.00 -8.09 26.62
N LEU A 522 -0.48 -7.59 25.48
CA LEU A 522 0.15 -6.47 24.76
C LEU A 522 0.19 -5.18 25.58
N LEU A 523 -0.89 -4.89 26.31
CA LEU A 523 -0.95 -3.73 27.20
C LEU A 523 0.02 -3.84 28.38
N GLY A 524 0.58 -5.03 28.65
CA GLY A 524 1.40 -5.28 29.84
C GLY A 524 0.56 -5.56 31.08
N GLY A 525 -0.69 -6.02 30.91
CA GLY A 525 -1.59 -6.40 32.00
C GLY A 525 -1.40 -7.82 32.51
N ASP A 526 -2.18 -8.17 33.53
CA ASP A 526 -2.20 -9.52 34.10
C ASP A 526 -3.20 -10.39 33.32
N VAL A 527 -2.65 -11.30 32.51
CA VAL A 527 -3.46 -12.20 31.69
C VAL A 527 -4.24 -13.19 32.54
N GLU A 528 -3.70 -13.67 33.67
CA GLU A 528 -4.35 -14.64 34.55
C GLU A 528 -5.54 -14.03 35.29
N ALA A 529 -5.34 -12.83 35.84
CA ALA A 529 -6.38 -12.06 36.52
C ALA A 529 -7.37 -11.42 35.53
N GLU A 530 -7.03 -11.35 34.24
CA GLU A 530 -7.78 -10.64 33.20
C GLU A 530 -7.85 -9.12 33.44
N GLU A 531 -6.78 -8.55 34.00
CA GLU A 531 -6.72 -7.16 34.44
C GLU A 531 -5.83 -6.31 33.53
N CYS A 532 -6.34 -5.14 33.12
CA CYS A 532 -5.55 -4.16 32.39
C CYS A 532 -4.68 -3.33 33.35
N PRO A 533 -3.52 -2.80 32.90
CA PRO A 533 -2.77 -1.84 33.70
C PRO A 533 -3.59 -0.58 34.00
N ALA A 534 -3.34 0.04 35.15
CA ALA A 534 -4.09 1.22 35.62
C ALA A 534 -4.04 2.45 34.69
N HIS A 535 -3.11 2.49 33.73
CA HIS A 535 -2.97 3.59 32.77
C HIS A 535 -3.86 3.44 31.51
N VAL A 536 -4.53 2.31 31.34
CA VAL A 536 -5.41 2.04 30.20
C VAL A 536 -6.71 2.82 30.36
N ASP A 537 -7.23 3.39 29.27
CA ASP A 537 -8.50 4.13 29.28
C ASP A 537 -9.66 3.21 29.72
N GLU A 538 -10.40 3.62 30.75
CA GLU A 538 -11.49 2.83 31.31
C GLU A 538 -12.57 2.43 30.29
N ARG A 539 -12.80 3.24 29.25
CA ARG A 539 -13.77 2.90 28.19
C ARG A 539 -13.27 1.71 27.37
N PHE A 540 -11.96 1.63 27.12
CA PHE A 540 -11.33 0.49 26.47
C PHE A 540 -11.32 -0.75 27.33
N GLU A 541 -11.04 -0.61 28.62
CA GLU A 541 -11.15 -1.70 29.58
C GLU A 541 -12.58 -2.27 29.65
N ARG A 542 -13.60 -1.40 29.74
CA ARG A 542 -15.01 -1.81 29.67
C ARG A 542 -15.34 -2.53 28.35
N PHE A 543 -14.75 -2.07 27.24
CA PHE A 543 -14.91 -2.72 25.94
C PHE A 543 -14.32 -4.14 25.93
N LEU A 544 -13.10 -4.34 26.46
CA LEU A 544 -12.52 -5.68 26.63
C LEU A 544 -13.38 -6.59 27.50
N GLY A 545 -14.08 -6.03 28.49
CA GLY A 545 -15.03 -6.75 29.33
C GLY A 545 -16.16 -7.48 28.57
N PHE A 546 -16.52 -7.07 27.35
CA PHE A 546 -17.48 -7.79 26.51
C PHE A 546 -16.93 -9.11 25.96
N PHE A 547 -15.60 -9.19 25.77
CA PHE A 547 -14.91 -10.39 25.28
C PHE A 547 -14.59 -11.36 26.41
N LEU A 548 -14.37 -10.85 27.62
CA LEU A 548 -13.90 -11.65 28.77
C LEU A 548 -15.04 -12.28 29.59
N ARG A 549 -16.30 -12.14 29.15
CA ARG A 549 -17.45 -12.77 29.82
C ARG A 549 -17.27 -14.30 29.85
N LYS A 550 -17.37 -14.89 31.04
CA LYS A 550 -17.21 -16.34 31.25
C LYS A 550 -18.27 -17.17 30.52
N SER A 551 -19.51 -16.67 30.48
CA SER A 551 -20.60 -17.31 29.72
C SER A 551 -20.51 -16.94 28.24
N PRO A 552 -20.39 -17.91 27.32
CA PRO A 552 -20.39 -17.63 25.88
C PRO A 552 -21.67 -16.94 25.41
N LEU A 553 -22.78 -17.14 26.12
CA LEU A 553 -24.05 -16.51 25.77
C LEU A 553 -24.06 -14.99 26.01
N GLN A 554 -23.25 -14.53 26.97
CA GLN A 554 -23.14 -13.11 27.34
C GLN A 554 -21.92 -12.43 26.71
N ARG A 555 -21.06 -13.21 26.04
CA ARG A 555 -19.85 -12.72 25.41
C ARG A 555 -20.16 -12.14 24.03
N ALA A 556 -19.31 -11.23 23.57
CA ALA A 556 -19.24 -10.85 22.16
C ALA A 556 -19.20 -12.10 21.27
N ARG A 557 -20.01 -12.09 20.20
CA ARG A 557 -20.17 -13.23 19.28
C ARG A 557 -19.81 -12.90 17.84
N ASP A 558 -19.79 -11.62 17.48
CA ASP A 558 -19.53 -11.14 16.13
C ASP A 558 -18.29 -10.24 16.12
N ALA A 559 -17.25 -10.68 15.43
CA ALA A 559 -15.98 -9.96 15.34
C ALA A 559 -16.09 -8.66 14.53
N TRP A 560 -16.96 -8.60 13.51
CA TRP A 560 -17.17 -7.38 12.72
C TRP A 560 -17.95 -6.33 13.48
N GLU A 561 -18.96 -6.75 14.25
CA GLU A 561 -19.65 -5.85 15.16
C GLU A 561 -18.64 -5.19 16.12
N MET A 562 -17.78 -6.02 16.73
CA MET A 562 -16.71 -5.56 17.62
C MET A 562 -15.68 -4.69 16.90
N TYR A 563 -15.30 -5.02 15.67
CA TYR A 563 -14.41 -4.21 14.83
C TYR A 563 -14.96 -2.78 14.65
N HIS A 564 -16.25 -2.65 14.32
CA HIS A 564 -16.90 -1.36 14.14
C HIS A 564 -17.02 -0.59 15.45
N GLN A 565 -17.41 -1.25 16.55
CA GLN A 565 -17.48 -0.64 17.88
C GLN A 565 -16.11 -0.14 18.35
N LEU A 566 -15.05 -0.93 18.16
CA LEU A 566 -13.67 -0.53 18.48
C LEU A 566 -13.23 0.71 17.68
N GLY A 567 -13.68 0.84 16.42
CA GLY A 567 -13.42 2.04 15.61
C GLY A 567 -14.06 3.31 16.17
N LYS A 568 -15.31 3.20 16.63
CA LYS A 568 -16.01 4.31 17.29
C LYS A 568 -15.29 4.69 18.59
N LEU A 569 -14.97 3.70 19.41
CA LEU A 569 -14.25 3.89 20.66
C LEU A 569 -12.87 4.54 20.47
N ARG A 570 -12.10 4.09 19.46
CA ARG A 570 -10.83 4.71 19.09
C ARG A 570 -10.98 6.20 18.79
N LYS A 571 -12.04 6.58 18.07
CA LYS A 571 -12.36 7.98 17.76
C LYS A 571 -12.74 8.78 18.99
N GLU A 572 -13.42 8.16 19.95
CA GLU A 572 -13.78 8.77 21.23
C GLU A 572 -12.58 8.97 22.17
N ILE A 573 -11.59 8.08 22.12
CA ILE A 573 -10.37 8.18 22.96
C ILE A 573 -9.36 9.14 22.33
N PHE A 574 -9.07 8.99 21.03
CA PHE A 574 -7.94 9.67 20.37
C PHE A 574 -8.35 10.71 19.33
N GLY A 575 -9.65 10.89 19.06
CA GLY A 575 -10.12 11.79 18.02
C GLY A 575 -9.85 11.28 16.60
N LYS A 576 -9.47 12.20 15.69
CA LYS A 576 -9.28 11.89 14.26
C LYS A 576 -8.18 10.85 14.03
N HIS A 577 -8.31 10.08 12.95
CA HIS A 577 -7.30 9.11 12.58
C HIS A 577 -5.97 9.80 12.27
N LYS A 578 -4.89 9.28 12.84
CA LYS A 578 -3.52 9.69 12.60
C LYS A 578 -2.69 8.42 12.50
N PHE A 579 -1.84 8.35 11.48
CA PHE A 579 -0.83 7.31 11.41
C PHE A 579 0.24 7.61 12.47
N ILE A 580 0.58 6.61 13.27
CA ILE A 580 1.59 6.71 14.31
C ILE A 580 2.60 5.61 14.00
N PRO A 581 3.84 5.94 13.60
CA PRO A 581 4.84 4.93 13.31
C PRO A 581 4.99 3.96 14.48
N PHE A 582 5.04 2.66 14.21
CA PHE A 582 5.28 1.64 15.22
C PHE A 582 6.71 1.07 15.06
N PRO A 583 7.71 1.61 15.77
CA PRO A 583 9.11 1.23 15.60
C PRO A 583 9.41 -0.11 16.27
N ILE A 584 8.99 -1.20 15.63
CA ILE A 584 9.37 -2.58 15.98
C ILE A 584 10.39 -3.17 15.00
N ASP A 585 10.41 -2.67 13.76
CA ASP A 585 11.23 -3.22 12.67
C ASP A 585 12.68 -2.66 12.65
N GLN A 586 13.03 -1.77 13.59
CA GLN A 586 14.34 -1.09 13.65
C GLN A 586 15.41 -1.84 14.48
N HIS A 587 15.04 -2.96 15.11
CA HIS A 587 15.89 -3.68 16.06
C HIS A 587 16.48 -4.98 15.51
N THR A 588 16.45 -5.17 14.19
CA THR A 588 17.01 -6.32 13.47
C THR A 588 18.38 -6.00 12.88
N HIS A 589 19.43 -6.28 13.64
CA HIS A 589 20.80 -6.41 13.14
C HIS A 589 21.33 -7.82 13.36
#